data_AF-A0A6B2LSP1-F1
#
_entry.id   AF-A0A6B2LSP1-F1
#
_cell.length_a   1.000
_cell.length_b   1.000
_cell.length_c   1.000
_cell.angle_alpha   90.00
_cell.angle_beta   90.00
_cell.angle_gamma   90.00
#
_symmetry.space_group_name_H-M   'P 1'
#
loop_
_entity.id
_entity.type
_entity.pdbx_description
1 polymer ?
#
loop_
_entity_poly.entity_id
_entity_poly.type
_entity_poly.pdbx_seq_one_letter_code
_entity_poly.pdbx_strand_id
1 'polypeptide(L)'
;MRTFGVQGSGDGELDYPQGVAVDGEGRIWVADTCNNRIEVFGPDGILLMKFGGRGSEDGMFSLPTDVAVGADGRIAVVDTGNNRIQIFECIEG
;
A
#
# COMPACT_ATOMS: atom_id res chain seq x y z
N MET A 1 -21.17 -5.76 -9.49
CA MET A 1 -20.27 -4.71 -9.00
C MET A 1 -20.06 -4.95 -7.51
N ARG A 2 -18.80 -5.02 -7.06
CA ARG A 2 -18.44 -5.18 -5.65
C ARG A 2 -17.57 -3.99 -5.25
N THR A 3 -17.75 -3.51 -4.04
CA THR A 3 -16.96 -2.41 -3.44
C THR A 3 -16.45 -2.87 -2.09
N PHE A 4 -15.29 -2.37 -1.67
CA PHE A 4 -14.71 -2.56 -0.35
C PHE A 4 -13.95 -1.29 0.04
N GLY A 5 -13.62 -1.17 1.32
CA GLY A 5 -13.11 0.07 1.91
C GLY A 5 -14.25 0.99 2.36
N VAL A 6 -14.01 1.68 3.48
CA VAL A 6 -14.84 2.78 3.99
C VAL A 6 -13.92 3.88 4.47
N GLN A 7 -14.42 5.12 4.54
CA GLN A 7 -13.60 6.23 5.05
C GLN A 7 -13.18 5.98 6.50
N GLY A 8 -11.89 6.11 6.79
CA GLY A 8 -11.37 6.03 8.15
C GLY A 8 -9.89 5.66 8.21
N SER A 9 -9.45 5.22 9.39
CA SER A 9 -8.04 4.92 9.68
C SER A 9 -7.84 3.53 10.32
N GLY A 10 -8.92 2.81 10.61
CA GLY A 10 -8.92 1.42 11.07
C GLY A 10 -8.46 0.44 9.99
N ASP A 11 -8.45 -0.84 10.33
CA ASP A 11 -8.06 -1.92 9.40
C ASP A 11 -9.07 -2.04 8.25
N GLY A 12 -8.60 -1.89 7.01
CA GLY A 12 -9.46 -1.95 5.83
C GLY A 12 -10.27 -0.68 5.59
N GLU A 13 -10.10 0.33 6.44
CA GLU A 13 -10.58 1.70 6.20
C GLU A 13 -9.52 2.47 5.41
N LEU A 14 -9.95 3.33 4.49
CA LEU A 14 -9.08 4.08 3.60
C LEU A 14 -9.33 5.58 3.78
N ASP A 15 -8.28 6.38 3.66
CA ASP A 15 -8.37 7.83 3.63
C ASP A 15 -7.58 8.40 2.44
N TYR A 16 -8.35 8.92 1.47
CA TYR A 16 -7.84 9.45 0.20
C TYR A 16 -6.92 8.46 -0.56
N PRO A 17 -7.37 7.21 -0.84
CA PRO A 17 -6.57 6.24 -1.58
C PRO A 17 -6.34 6.74 -3.02
N GLN A 18 -5.09 6.71 -3.49
CA GLN A 18 -4.73 7.26 -4.81
C GLN A 18 -4.24 6.21 -5.81
N GLY A 19 -3.27 5.41 -5.41
CA GLY A 19 -2.65 4.41 -6.27
C GLY A 19 -3.09 3.00 -5.95
N VAL A 20 -3.07 2.13 -6.97
CA VAL A 20 -3.43 0.73 -6.84
C VAL A 20 -2.59 -0.14 -7.78
N ALA A 21 -2.17 -1.30 -7.29
CA ALA A 21 -1.58 -2.36 -8.09
C ALA A 21 -2.22 -3.71 -7.74
N VAL A 22 -2.13 -4.65 -8.69
CA VAL A 22 -2.56 -6.04 -8.49
C VAL A 22 -1.41 -6.95 -8.86
N ASP A 23 -1.05 -7.87 -7.98
CA ASP A 23 0.03 -8.83 -8.23
C ASP A 23 -0.46 -10.14 -8.85
N GLY A 24 0.47 -11.07 -9.10
CA GLY A 24 0.19 -12.35 -9.74
C GLY A 24 -0.72 -13.28 -8.95
N GLU A 25 -0.90 -13.06 -7.64
CA GLU A 25 -1.83 -13.80 -6.78
C GLU A 25 -3.22 -13.16 -6.73
N GLY A 26 -3.40 -12.00 -7.39
CA GLY A 26 -4.63 -11.23 -7.37
C GLY A 26 -4.80 -10.41 -6.09
N ARG A 27 -3.73 -10.21 -5.30
CA ARG A 27 -3.77 -9.31 -4.14
C ARG A 27 -3.76 -7.87 -4.63
N ILE A 28 -4.57 -7.03 -4.00
CA ILE A 28 -4.81 -5.64 -4.37
C ILE A 28 -4.05 -4.75 -3.38
N TRP A 29 -3.02 -4.07 -3.87
CA TRP A 29 -2.17 -3.17 -3.09
C TRP A 29 -2.66 -1.74 -3.29
N VAL A 30 -2.93 -1.03 -2.20
CA VAL A 30 -3.51 0.32 -2.23
C VAL A 30 -2.61 1.29 -1.47
N ALA A 31 -2.26 2.40 -2.11
CA ALA A 31 -1.64 3.54 -1.44
C ALA A 31 -2.71 4.35 -0.69
N ASP A 32 -2.80 4.11 0.62
CA ASP A 32 -3.73 4.76 1.53
C ASP A 32 -3.12 6.08 2.01
N THR A 33 -3.20 7.10 1.14
CA THR A 33 -2.31 8.26 1.17
C THR A 33 -2.40 9.06 2.47
N CYS A 34 -3.60 9.42 2.93
CA CYS A 34 -3.75 10.25 4.13
C CYS A 34 -3.46 9.48 5.42
N ASN A 35 -3.58 8.15 5.40
CA ASN A 35 -3.14 7.28 6.49
C ASN A 35 -1.63 6.96 6.45
N ASN A 36 -0.90 7.40 5.41
CA ASN A 36 0.55 7.22 5.27
C ASN A 36 0.98 5.75 5.32
N ARG A 37 0.22 4.87 4.68
CA ARG A 37 0.45 3.42 4.69
C ARG A 37 0.10 2.79 3.34
N ILE A 38 0.55 1.55 3.15
CA ILE A 38 0.05 0.67 2.10
C ILE A 38 -0.84 -0.40 2.73
N GLU A 39 -2.02 -0.63 2.16
CA GLU A 39 -2.90 -1.75 2.53
C GLU A 39 -2.94 -2.78 1.40
N VAL A 40 -2.96 -4.07 1.77
CA VAL A 40 -3.01 -5.19 0.83
C VAL A 40 -4.27 -5.99 1.11
N PHE A 41 -5.14 -6.08 0.10
CA PHE A 41 -6.38 -6.84 0.16
C PHE A 41 -6.29 -8.10 -0.67
N GLY A 42 -7.06 -9.12 -0.31
CA GLY A 42 -7.28 -10.28 -1.16
C GLY A 42 -8.10 -9.92 -2.40
N PRO A 43 -8.20 -10.84 -3.38
CA PRO A 43 -9.09 -10.68 -4.53
C PRO A 43 -10.57 -10.59 -4.10
N ASP A 44 -10.87 -11.00 -2.88
CA ASP A 44 -12.17 -10.85 -2.23
C ASP A 44 -12.29 -9.56 -1.41
N GLY A 45 -11.36 -8.61 -1.50
CA GLY A 45 -11.43 -7.33 -0.79
C GLY A 45 -11.32 -7.43 0.74
N ILE A 46 -10.91 -8.59 1.28
CA ILE A 46 -10.58 -8.73 2.71
C ILE A 46 -9.16 -8.23 2.94
N LEU A 47 -8.93 -7.41 3.97
CA LEU A 47 -7.59 -6.96 4.32
C LEU A 47 -6.72 -8.17 4.70
N LEU A 48 -5.58 -8.32 4.03
CA LEU A 48 -4.58 -9.33 4.33
C LEU A 48 -3.50 -8.78 5.26
N MET A 49 -2.98 -7.59 4.93
CA MET A 49 -1.95 -6.92 5.71
C MET A 49 -1.88 -5.44 5.39
N LYS A 50 -1.16 -4.69 6.23
CA LYS A 50 -0.79 -3.30 6.00
C LYS A 50 0.61 -3.03 6.56
N PHE A 51 1.29 -2.04 6.01
CA PHE A 51 2.59 -1.61 6.51
C PHE A 51 2.85 -0.14 6.27
N GLY A 52 3.80 0.37 7.03
CA GLY A 52 4.16 1.77 7.10
C GLY A 52 3.35 2.57 8.11
N GLY A 53 3.56 3.88 8.06
CA GLY A 53 3.00 4.87 8.95
C GLY A 53 3.68 6.21 8.69
N ARG A 54 3.16 7.28 9.29
CA ARG A 54 3.70 8.63 9.07
C ARG A 54 5.14 8.75 9.55
N GLY A 55 6.07 9.09 8.66
CA GLY A 55 7.47 9.33 9.01
C GLY A 55 8.39 9.37 7.78
N SER A 56 9.68 9.53 8.04
CA SER A 56 10.75 9.57 7.02
C SER A 56 11.78 8.46 7.16
N GLU A 57 11.65 7.60 8.17
CA GLU A 57 12.51 6.43 8.37
C GLU A 57 12.21 5.33 7.32
N ASP A 58 13.06 4.32 7.23
CA ASP A 58 12.85 3.17 6.35
C ASP A 58 11.53 2.45 6.69
N GLY A 59 10.71 2.21 5.67
CA GLY A 59 9.38 1.62 5.83
C GLY A 59 8.30 2.58 6.28
N MET A 60 8.63 3.84 6.61
CA MET A 60 7.66 4.89 6.95
C MET A 60 7.42 5.79 5.74
N PHE A 61 6.22 6.37 5.64
CA PHE A 61 5.80 7.17 4.50
C PHE A 61 5.30 8.56 4.91
N SER A 62 5.31 9.48 3.96
CA SER A 62 4.66 10.77 4.03
C SER A 62 3.89 10.95 2.73
N LEU A 63 2.57 10.87 2.79
CA LEU A 63 1.68 10.97 1.62
C LEU A 63 2.08 10.03 0.47
N PRO A 64 2.10 8.70 0.66
CA PRO A 64 2.40 7.77 -0.43
C PRO A 64 1.27 7.85 -1.48
N THR A 65 1.62 8.06 -2.74
CA THR A 65 0.62 8.30 -3.81
C THR A 65 0.41 7.11 -4.72
N ASP A 66 1.41 6.25 -4.87
CA ASP A 66 1.31 5.09 -5.76
C ASP A 66 2.13 3.90 -5.29
N VAL A 67 1.74 2.71 -5.74
CA VAL A 67 2.43 1.44 -5.48
C VAL A 67 2.49 0.61 -6.75
N ALA A 68 3.66 0.04 -7.04
CA ALA A 68 3.86 -0.92 -8.12
C ALA A 68 4.40 -2.22 -7.56
N VAL A 69 3.96 -3.36 -8.10
CA VAL A 69 4.41 -4.69 -7.71
C VAL A 69 4.98 -5.42 -8.91
N GLY A 70 6.24 -5.83 -8.81
CA GLY A 70 6.96 -6.59 -9.82
C GLY A 70 6.66 -8.09 -9.73
N ALA A 71 6.81 -8.80 -10.86
CA ALA A 71 6.64 -10.26 -10.91
C ALA A 71 7.71 -11.03 -10.09
N ASP A 72 8.78 -10.35 -9.70
CA ASP A 72 9.85 -10.82 -8.83
C ASP A 72 9.59 -10.55 -7.34
N GLY A 73 8.41 -10.03 -6.99
CA GLY A 73 8.04 -9.71 -5.61
C GLY A 73 8.59 -8.37 -5.10
N ARG A 74 9.27 -7.57 -5.94
CA ARG A 74 9.67 -6.21 -5.57
C ARG A 74 8.46 -5.30 -5.51
N ILE A 75 8.39 -4.46 -4.49
CA ILE A 75 7.32 -3.48 -4.31
C ILE A 75 7.96 -2.10 -4.31
N ALA A 76 7.52 -1.21 -5.19
CA ALA A 76 7.97 0.18 -5.23
C ALA A 76 6.83 1.09 -4.77
N VAL A 77 7.10 1.95 -3.78
CA VAL A 77 6.13 2.91 -3.25
C VAL A 77 6.62 4.33 -3.53
N VAL A 78 5.75 5.15 -4.13
CA VAL A 78 6.01 6.57 -4.37
C VAL A 78 5.68 7.34 -3.09
N ASP A 79 6.71 7.69 -2.32
CA ASP A 79 6.64 8.37 -1.02
C ASP A 79 6.76 9.90 -1.23
N THR A 80 5.71 10.47 -1.81
CA THR A 80 5.71 11.84 -2.37
C THR A 80 6.09 12.91 -1.36
N GLY A 81 5.55 12.84 -0.14
CA GLY A 81 5.86 13.81 0.92
C GLY A 81 7.30 13.74 1.43
N ASN A 82 8.00 12.63 1.21
CA ASN A 82 9.44 12.49 1.50
C ASN A 82 10.32 12.66 0.25
N ASN A 83 9.74 12.94 -0.92
CA ASN A 83 10.43 13.09 -2.20
C ASN A 83 11.32 11.90 -2.58
N ARG A 84 10.85 10.67 -2.29
CA ARG A 84 11.61 9.45 -2.57
C ARG A 84 10.73 8.32 -3.10
N ILE A 85 11.38 7.29 -3.60
CA ILE A 85 10.78 5.99 -3.87
C ILE A 85 11.40 5.00 -2.89
N GLN A 86 10.58 4.20 -2.21
CA GLN A 86 11.06 3.10 -1.39
C GLN A 86 10.79 1.77 -2.09
N ILE A 87 11.81 0.92 -2.15
CA ILE A 87 11.74 -0.41 -2.74
C ILE A 87 11.80 -1.43 -1.61
N PHE A 88 10.80 -2.31 -1.55
CA PHE A 88 10.72 -3.41 -0.60
C PHE A 88 10.91 -4.71 -1.36
N GLU A 89 11.66 -5.63 -0.75
CA GLU A 89 11.86 -6.98 -1.26
C GLU A 89 11.39 -7.98 -0.20
N CYS A 90 10.70 -9.04 -0.62
CA CYS A 90 10.41 -10.14 0.27
C CYS A 90 11.73 -10.89 0.51
N ILE A 91 12.29 -10.78 1.72
CA ILE A 91 13.45 -11.59 2.09
C ILE A 91 12.90 -12.97 2.45
N GLU A 92 13.08 -13.94 1.56
CA GLU A 92 12.93 -15.35 1.93
C GLU A 92 14.02 -15.69 2.96
N GLY A 93 13.61 -16.14 4.14
CA GLY A 93 14.49 -16.68 5.17
C GLY A 93 14.59 -18.20 5.10
#